data_AF-A0A847ZSD8-F1
#
_entry.id   AF-A0A847ZSD8-F1
#
_cell.length_a   1.000
_cell.length_b   1.000
_cell.length_c   1.000
_cell.angle_alpha   90.00
_cell.angle_beta   90.00
_cell.angle_gamma   90.00
#
_symmetry.space_group_name_H-M   'P 1'
#
loop_
_entity.id
_entity.type
_entity.pdbx_description
1 polymer ?
#
loop_
_entity_poly.entity_id
_entity_poly.type
_entity_poly.pdbx_seq_one_letter_code
_entity_poly.pdbx_strand_id
1 'polypeptide(L)'
;HITHAELAIDANGKMTAMRVHTQANLGAYLSTFSSSVPTYLYAPLLSGQYNIPAIYAEVDAIYTNTAPVDAYRGAGRPEATFVVERIVEAAARELGKDPAEFRRANFVTQFPHQTPVIMCYDAGDYEAGMAKAQQIADVAGYPARKAASAAKGKLRGLGYSAFIEACGIAPSAAVGSLGAGVGLWESAEVRVNPIGTVEVLTGSHSHGQGHETTFAQLVSERLGIPIDNVAIVHGDTDKVQMGMGTYGSRSGAVGMSAIVKALDKIEAKAKKVAGAVLEASAADIDFKDGVFTVRGTDKSIDFGSVALQAYIAHKFNGQELEPGLKEGAFYDPTNFTFPSGVHICEVEIDPDTGITKIESYTAVDDFGVIINPMIVEGQVHGGVIQGIGQALHEGAVYDASGQLLTASYMDYCMPRADDVPSLKTGFTETRCPSNPLGIKGCGEAGAISAPAAVMNAITDALGDETIQMPATPQKVWKYAQKAVTRQAAE
;
A
#
# COMPACT_ATOMS: atom_id res chain seq x y z
N HIS A 1 -14.10 14.11 -6.03
CA HIS A 1 -15.46 13.58 -6.19
C HIS A 1 -16.35 14.14 -5.08
N ILE A 2 -17.68 14.04 -5.19
CA ILE A 2 -18.61 14.37 -4.10
C ILE A 2 -19.24 13.07 -3.63
N THR A 3 -19.17 12.78 -2.33
CA THR A 3 -19.68 11.53 -1.77
C THR A 3 -20.65 11.82 -0.64
N HIS A 4 -21.79 11.12 -0.66
CA HIS A 4 -22.72 11.02 0.44
C HIS A 4 -22.66 9.60 1.01
N ALA A 5 -22.47 9.46 2.31
CA ALA A 5 -22.36 8.17 2.98
C ALA A 5 -23.22 8.14 4.24
N GLU A 6 -23.84 6.99 4.51
CA GLU A 6 -24.66 6.72 5.69
C GLU A 6 -24.21 5.39 6.31
N LEU A 7 -24.09 5.35 7.63
CA LEU A 7 -23.71 4.17 8.40
C LEU A 7 -24.82 3.82 9.38
N ALA A 8 -25.36 2.60 9.27
CA ALA A 8 -26.35 2.07 10.18
C ALA A 8 -25.67 1.33 11.34
N ILE A 9 -26.08 1.64 12.57
CA ILE A 9 -25.50 1.11 13.79
C ILE A 9 -26.61 0.59 14.70
N ASP A 10 -26.43 -0.60 15.28
CA ASP A 10 -27.40 -1.17 16.22
C ASP A 10 -27.27 -0.57 17.64
N ALA A 11 -28.18 -0.96 18.54
CA ALA A 11 -28.17 -0.47 19.93
C ALA A 11 -26.91 -0.85 20.73
N ASN A 12 -26.13 -1.85 20.29
CA ASN A 12 -24.88 -2.25 20.91
C ASN A 12 -23.67 -1.51 20.33
N GLY A 13 -23.87 -0.71 19.29
CA GLY A 13 -22.81 -0.01 18.57
C GLY A 13 -22.10 -0.87 17.52
N LYS A 14 -22.77 -1.90 16.99
CA LYS A 14 -22.27 -2.69 15.87
C LYS A 14 -22.72 -2.08 14.55
N MET A 15 -21.80 -1.95 13.60
CA MET A 15 -22.10 -1.53 12.24
C MET A 15 -22.90 -2.63 11.54
N THR A 16 -24.06 -2.28 10.99
CA THR A 16 -24.99 -3.24 10.37
C THR A 16 -25.12 -3.03 8.86
N ALA A 17 -25.02 -1.79 8.39
CA ALA A 17 -25.03 -1.49 6.97
C ALA A 17 -24.29 -0.18 6.66
N MET A 18 -23.78 -0.05 5.43
CA MET A 18 -23.30 1.22 4.90
C MET A 18 -23.89 1.47 3.50
N ARG A 19 -24.32 2.69 3.24
CA ARG A 19 -24.80 3.13 1.92
C ARG A 19 -23.97 4.31 1.46
N VAL A 20 -23.47 4.24 0.23
CA VAL A 20 -22.58 5.27 -0.34
C VAL A 20 -23.01 5.63 -1.76
N HIS A 21 -23.16 6.92 -2.02
CA HIS A 21 -23.37 7.49 -3.36
C HIS A 21 -22.25 8.47 -3.67
N THR A 22 -21.58 8.29 -4.81
CA THR A 22 -20.46 9.15 -5.23
C THR A 22 -20.67 9.70 -6.63
N GLN A 23 -20.59 11.02 -6.77
CA GLN A 23 -20.49 11.72 -8.04
C GLN A 23 -19.02 11.94 -8.40
N ALA A 24 -18.55 11.18 -9.39
CA ALA A 24 -17.15 11.12 -9.77
C ALA A 24 -16.85 11.98 -11.02
N ASN A 25 -16.23 13.14 -10.83
CA ASN A 25 -15.66 13.91 -11.95
C ASN A 25 -14.51 13.15 -12.63
N LEU A 26 -14.62 12.94 -13.94
CA LEU A 26 -13.63 12.27 -14.79
C LEU A 26 -12.78 13.25 -15.65
N GLY A 27 -13.14 14.53 -15.66
CA GLY A 27 -12.60 15.52 -16.59
C GLY A 27 -13.22 15.43 -17.98
N ALA A 28 -12.54 15.98 -18.99
CA ALA A 28 -13.10 16.14 -20.34
C ALA A 28 -13.19 14.84 -21.15
N TYR A 29 -12.38 13.83 -20.82
CA TYR A 29 -12.32 12.54 -21.50
C TYR A 29 -11.70 11.48 -20.59
N LEU A 30 -11.89 10.20 -20.94
CA LEU A 30 -11.35 9.09 -20.16
C LEU A 30 -9.86 8.93 -20.36
N SER A 31 -9.14 8.76 -19.26
CA SER A 31 -7.78 8.22 -19.23
C SER A 31 -7.84 6.72 -18.90
N THR A 32 -6.71 6.02 -18.94
CA THR A 32 -6.64 4.55 -18.89
C THR A 32 -7.39 3.94 -17.70
N PHE A 33 -7.21 4.47 -16.48
CA PHE A 33 -7.89 3.94 -15.29
C PHE A 33 -9.01 4.85 -14.79
N SER A 34 -9.32 5.96 -15.48
CA SER A 34 -10.18 7.03 -14.96
C SER A 34 -11.56 6.56 -14.49
N SER A 35 -12.20 5.62 -15.20
CA SER A 35 -13.50 5.05 -14.81
C SER A 35 -13.38 3.98 -13.71
N SER A 36 -12.26 3.25 -13.67
CA SER A 36 -12.01 2.17 -12.71
C SER A 36 -11.65 2.70 -11.31
N VAL A 37 -10.96 3.84 -11.23
CA VAL A 37 -10.51 4.48 -9.99
C VAL A 37 -11.67 4.76 -9.02
N PRO A 38 -12.72 5.51 -9.42
CA PRO A 38 -13.85 5.79 -8.54
C PRO A 38 -14.85 4.65 -8.44
N THR A 39 -14.68 3.54 -9.17
CA THR A 39 -15.60 2.40 -9.17
C THR A 39 -14.94 1.16 -8.54
N TYR A 40 -14.30 0.31 -9.33
CA TYR A 40 -13.74 -0.98 -8.91
C TYR A 40 -12.56 -0.87 -7.94
N LEU A 41 -11.80 0.23 -7.97
CA LEU A 41 -10.69 0.44 -7.04
C LEU A 41 -11.13 1.15 -5.75
N TYR A 42 -12.42 1.53 -5.66
CA TYR A 42 -13.03 2.29 -4.58
C TYR A 42 -14.08 1.45 -3.83
N ALA A 43 -15.18 1.08 -4.50
CA ALA A 43 -16.34 0.45 -3.86
C ALA A 43 -16.02 -0.88 -3.15
N PRO A 44 -15.17 -1.77 -3.71
CA PRO A 44 -14.79 -3.01 -3.04
C PRO A 44 -14.02 -2.86 -1.72
N LEU A 45 -13.55 -1.65 -1.40
CA LEU A 45 -12.81 -1.37 -0.16
C LEU A 45 -13.63 -0.58 0.86
N LEU A 46 -14.91 -0.34 0.57
CA LEU A 46 -15.83 0.32 1.50
C LEU A 46 -16.10 -0.48 2.78
N SER A 47 -15.73 -1.76 2.84
CA SER A 47 -15.76 -2.51 4.11
C SER A 47 -14.70 -2.01 5.11
N GLY A 48 -13.62 -1.38 4.63
CA GLY A 48 -12.47 -1.04 5.46
C GLY A 48 -11.96 -2.26 6.23
N GLN A 49 -11.52 -2.04 7.46
CA GLN A 49 -11.17 -3.10 8.41
C GLN A 49 -12.38 -3.67 9.17
N TYR A 50 -13.61 -3.26 8.83
CA TYR A 50 -14.79 -3.49 9.66
C TYR A 50 -15.68 -4.60 9.13
N ASN A 51 -16.27 -5.36 10.05
CA ASN A 51 -17.27 -6.37 9.77
C ASN A 51 -18.64 -5.70 9.59
N ILE A 52 -18.92 -5.22 8.37
CA ILE A 52 -20.18 -4.59 7.99
C ILE A 52 -20.97 -5.59 7.11
N PRO A 53 -22.09 -6.16 7.60
CA PRO A 53 -22.80 -7.22 6.88
C PRO A 53 -23.40 -6.82 5.52
N ALA A 54 -23.76 -5.55 5.35
CA ALA A 54 -24.40 -5.07 4.13
C ALA A 54 -23.80 -3.73 3.67
N ILE A 55 -23.32 -3.67 2.44
CA ILE A 55 -22.81 -2.42 1.84
C ILE A 55 -23.44 -2.24 0.47
N TYR A 56 -23.98 -1.05 0.22
CA TYR A 56 -24.43 -0.61 -1.10
C TYR A 56 -23.59 0.59 -1.54
N ALA A 57 -23.10 0.53 -2.79
CA ALA A 57 -22.33 1.60 -3.40
C ALA A 57 -22.84 1.92 -4.79
N GLU A 58 -23.06 3.20 -5.06
CA GLU A 58 -23.47 3.73 -6.35
C GLU A 58 -22.52 4.86 -6.77
N VAL A 59 -22.10 4.85 -8.03
CA VAL A 59 -21.13 5.82 -8.55
C VAL A 59 -21.62 6.38 -9.88
N ASP A 60 -21.87 7.68 -9.92
CA ASP A 60 -22.20 8.42 -11.12
C ASP A 60 -20.92 9.05 -11.69
N ALA A 61 -20.48 8.58 -12.85
CA ALA A 61 -19.30 9.10 -13.51
C ALA A 61 -19.66 10.27 -14.44
N ILE A 62 -19.03 11.43 -14.25
CA ILE A 62 -19.45 12.70 -14.86
C ILE A 62 -18.28 13.32 -15.63
N TYR A 63 -18.51 13.64 -16.90
CA TYR A 63 -17.59 14.46 -17.69
C TYR A 63 -17.71 15.95 -17.33
N THR A 64 -16.59 16.65 -17.28
CA THR A 64 -16.54 18.09 -17.03
C THR A 64 -15.49 18.76 -17.92
N ASN A 65 -15.54 20.09 -18.06
CA ASN A 65 -14.54 20.84 -18.82
C ASN A 65 -13.24 21.08 -18.03
N THR A 66 -12.69 20.04 -17.40
CA THR A 66 -11.39 20.06 -16.71
C THR A 66 -10.42 19.08 -17.35
N ALA A 67 -9.14 19.14 -16.96
CA ALA A 67 -8.17 18.10 -17.34
C ALA A 67 -8.69 16.69 -16.96
N PRO A 68 -8.37 15.65 -17.75
CA PRO A 68 -8.73 14.27 -17.41
C PRO A 68 -8.12 13.89 -16.05
N VAL A 69 -8.89 13.15 -15.25
CA VAL A 69 -8.44 12.64 -13.95
C VAL A 69 -8.02 11.19 -14.10
N ASP A 70 -6.93 10.80 -13.45
CA ASP A 70 -6.49 9.41 -13.37
C ASP A 70 -5.74 9.15 -12.06
N ALA A 71 -5.20 7.94 -11.92
CA ALA A 71 -4.52 7.44 -10.74
C ALA A 71 -3.41 8.38 -10.24
N TYR A 72 -3.59 8.82 -8.99
CA TYR A 72 -2.52 9.23 -8.08
C TYR A 72 -2.42 8.19 -6.96
N ARG A 73 -1.24 8.08 -6.33
CA ARG A 73 -0.87 7.05 -5.35
C ARG A 73 -2.05 6.56 -4.50
N GLY A 74 -2.39 5.28 -4.62
CA GLY A 74 -3.55 4.64 -4.02
C GLY A 74 -4.71 4.47 -5.00
N ALA A 75 -5.14 5.54 -5.70
CA ALA A 75 -6.15 5.50 -6.75
C ALA A 75 -7.45 4.75 -6.37
N GLY A 76 -8.41 5.45 -5.77
CA GLY A 76 -9.68 4.90 -5.29
C GLY A 76 -9.62 4.44 -3.83
N ARG A 77 -8.48 3.91 -3.40
CA ARG A 77 -8.25 3.51 -1.99
C ARG A 77 -8.20 4.68 -1.01
N PRO A 78 -7.52 5.81 -1.31
CA PRO A 78 -7.57 6.98 -0.45
C PRO A 78 -9.00 7.48 -0.28
N GLU A 79 -9.80 7.51 -1.35
CA GLU A 79 -11.19 7.95 -1.33
C GLU A 79 -12.08 6.99 -0.51
N ALA A 80 -11.91 5.67 -0.69
CA ALA A 80 -12.65 4.66 0.07
C ALA A 80 -12.31 4.74 1.56
N THR A 81 -11.00 4.76 1.89
CA THR A 81 -10.51 4.92 3.26
C THR A 81 -10.99 6.22 3.88
N PHE A 82 -10.97 7.32 3.12
CA PHE A 82 -11.46 8.60 3.61
C PHE A 82 -12.94 8.55 3.96
N VAL A 83 -13.79 7.99 3.11
CA VAL A 83 -15.23 7.85 3.37
C VAL A 83 -15.47 7.00 4.62
N VAL A 84 -14.85 5.82 4.68
CA VAL A 84 -15.01 4.89 5.79
C VAL A 84 -14.50 5.51 7.10
N GLU A 85 -13.28 6.02 7.13
CA GLU A 85 -12.68 6.49 8.38
C GLU A 85 -13.28 7.80 8.86
N ARG A 86 -13.82 8.66 7.99
CA ARG A 86 -14.56 9.86 8.39
C ARG A 86 -15.91 9.49 8.99
N ILE A 87 -16.67 8.56 8.38
CA ILE A 87 -18.00 8.18 8.89
C ILE A 87 -17.91 7.35 10.18
N VAL A 88 -16.88 6.51 10.30
CA VAL A 88 -16.60 5.74 11.53
C VAL A 88 -16.21 6.66 12.68
N GLU A 89 -15.37 7.67 12.41
CA GLU A 89 -15.02 8.68 13.41
C GLU A 89 -16.24 9.50 13.85
N ALA A 90 -17.03 10.00 12.89
CA ALA A 90 -18.23 10.77 13.17
C ALA A 90 -19.25 9.95 13.98
N ALA A 91 -19.46 8.68 13.64
CA ALA A 91 -20.34 7.78 14.37
C ALA A 91 -19.86 7.53 15.81
N ALA A 92 -18.56 7.29 16.02
CA ALA A 92 -18.02 7.11 17.37
C ALA A 92 -18.31 8.33 18.25
N ARG A 93 -18.09 9.53 17.70
CA ARG A 93 -18.30 10.82 18.38
C ARG A 93 -19.78 11.09 18.66
N GLU A 94 -20.65 10.84 17.68
CA GLU A 94 -22.11 10.99 17.84
C GLU A 94 -22.65 10.06 18.94
N LEU A 95 -22.10 8.85 19.05
CA LEU A 95 -22.46 7.88 20.09
C LEU A 95 -21.74 8.13 21.44
N GLY A 96 -20.86 9.14 21.54
CA GLY A 96 -20.07 9.41 22.74
C GLY A 96 -19.09 8.29 23.11
N LYS A 97 -18.63 7.51 22.13
CA LYS A 97 -17.67 6.42 22.31
C LYS A 97 -16.24 6.88 21.97
N ASP A 98 -15.26 6.26 22.62
CA ASP A 98 -13.86 6.43 22.22
C ASP A 98 -13.68 5.93 20.77
N PRO A 99 -13.08 6.73 19.86
CA PRO A 99 -12.94 6.35 18.46
C PRO A 99 -12.10 5.10 18.21
N ALA A 100 -11.11 4.78 19.06
CA ALA A 100 -10.34 3.55 18.92
C ALA A 100 -11.16 2.34 19.40
N GLU A 101 -11.84 2.45 20.55
CA GLU A 101 -12.70 1.38 21.05
C GLU A 101 -13.88 1.07 20.12
N PHE A 102 -14.45 2.09 19.48
CA PHE A 102 -15.52 1.88 18.50
C PHE A 102 -15.02 1.10 17.28
N ARG A 103 -13.80 1.38 16.80
CA ARG A 103 -13.16 0.61 15.72
C ARG A 103 -12.89 -0.83 16.12
N ARG A 104 -12.28 -1.04 17.30
CA ARG A 104 -12.01 -2.38 17.88
C ARG A 104 -13.27 -3.24 17.96
N ALA A 105 -14.36 -2.64 18.42
CA ALA A 105 -15.63 -3.33 18.51
C ALA A 105 -16.18 -3.77 17.15
N ASN A 106 -15.73 -3.18 16.04
CA ASN A 106 -16.26 -3.46 14.70
C ASN A 106 -15.25 -4.11 13.76
N PHE A 107 -14.01 -4.35 14.17
CA PHE A 107 -13.01 -5.01 13.33
C PHE A 107 -13.43 -6.41 12.88
N VAL A 108 -12.99 -6.78 11.67
CA VAL A 108 -12.93 -8.18 11.26
C VAL A 108 -11.88 -8.90 12.10
N THR A 109 -12.25 -10.06 12.66
CA THR A 109 -11.39 -10.85 13.55
C THR A 109 -11.18 -12.30 13.10
N GLN A 110 -11.82 -12.71 11.99
CA GLN A 110 -11.74 -14.06 11.45
C GLN A 110 -11.36 -13.98 9.98
N PHE A 111 -10.35 -14.76 9.58
CA PHE A 111 -9.84 -14.80 8.22
C PHE A 111 -9.76 -16.25 7.70
N PRO A 112 -9.98 -16.50 6.39
CA PRO A 112 -10.34 -15.52 5.37
C PRO A 112 -11.74 -14.92 5.58
N HIS A 113 -11.92 -13.65 5.22
CA HIS A 113 -13.17 -12.90 5.41
C HIS A 113 -13.72 -12.43 4.07
N GLN A 114 -14.89 -12.93 3.68
CA GLN A 114 -15.61 -12.45 2.51
C GLN A 114 -16.37 -11.17 2.85
N THR A 115 -15.96 -10.04 2.25
CA THR A 115 -16.71 -8.78 2.35
C THR A 115 -17.99 -8.84 1.52
N PRO A 116 -19.02 -8.02 1.81
CA PRO A 116 -20.21 -7.93 0.97
C PRO A 116 -19.95 -7.21 -0.36
N VAL A 117 -18.73 -6.68 -0.57
CA VAL A 117 -18.33 -5.90 -1.74
C VAL A 117 -17.14 -6.55 -2.46
N ILE A 118 -17.33 -7.82 -2.84
CA ILE A 118 -16.44 -8.61 -3.72
C ILE A 118 -15.18 -9.17 -3.06
N MET A 119 -14.41 -8.37 -2.32
CA MET A 119 -13.08 -8.79 -1.85
C MET A 119 -13.16 -9.87 -0.75
N CYS A 120 -12.26 -10.85 -0.81
CA CYS A 120 -12.03 -11.85 0.23
C CYS A 120 -10.67 -11.58 0.89
N TYR A 121 -10.69 -10.98 2.08
CA TYR A 121 -9.48 -10.67 2.84
C TYR A 121 -8.85 -11.96 3.35
N ASP A 122 -7.55 -12.15 3.09
CA ASP A 122 -6.89 -13.43 3.30
C ASP A 122 -6.30 -13.60 4.71
N ALA A 123 -5.70 -12.55 5.29
CA ALA A 123 -5.19 -12.52 6.66
C ALA A 123 -4.99 -11.09 7.20
N GLY A 124 -5.23 -10.87 8.50
CA GLY A 124 -4.95 -9.62 9.20
C GLY A 124 -4.95 -9.74 10.73
N ASP A 125 -4.27 -8.81 11.41
CA ASP A 125 -4.34 -8.59 12.86
C ASP A 125 -4.50 -7.10 13.16
N TYR A 126 -5.74 -6.62 13.04
CA TYR A 126 -6.07 -5.20 13.14
C TYR A 126 -5.94 -4.66 14.57
N GLU A 127 -6.15 -5.51 15.58
CA GLU A 127 -5.95 -5.13 16.97
C GLU A 127 -4.47 -4.88 17.26
N ALA A 128 -3.56 -5.74 16.77
CA ALA A 128 -2.13 -5.53 16.94
C ALA A 128 -1.68 -4.19 16.33
N GLY A 129 -2.22 -3.83 15.16
CA GLY A 129 -1.99 -2.52 14.53
C GLY A 129 -2.47 -1.35 15.40
N MET A 130 -3.73 -1.39 15.87
CA MET A 130 -4.31 -0.34 16.72
C MET A 130 -3.54 -0.19 18.05
N ALA A 131 -3.28 -1.30 18.75
CA ALA A 131 -2.57 -1.29 20.03
C ALA A 131 -1.15 -0.71 19.89
N LYS A 132 -0.40 -1.14 18.86
CA LYS A 132 0.95 -0.64 18.61
C LYS A 132 0.95 0.84 18.19
N ALA A 133 -0.01 1.28 17.38
CA ALA A 133 -0.15 2.69 17.01
C ALA A 133 -0.41 3.57 18.23
N GLN A 134 -1.35 3.18 19.11
CA GLN A 134 -1.65 3.92 20.33
C GLN A 134 -0.44 4.00 21.28
N GLN A 135 0.34 2.93 21.37
CA GLN A 135 1.57 2.90 22.17
C GLN A 135 2.62 3.89 21.62
N ILE A 136 2.93 3.84 20.33
CA ILE A 136 3.96 4.69 19.69
C ILE A 136 3.52 6.18 19.70
N ALA A 137 2.22 6.44 19.50
CA ALA A 137 1.66 7.79 19.55
C ALA A 137 1.56 8.36 20.98
N ASP A 138 1.80 7.56 22.03
CA ASP A 138 1.57 7.95 23.43
C ASP A 138 0.17 8.56 23.62
N VAL A 139 -0.86 7.80 23.23
CA VAL A 139 -2.26 8.22 23.36
C VAL A 139 -2.65 8.41 24.82
N ALA A 140 -2.07 7.61 25.74
CA ALA A 140 -2.30 7.78 27.17
C ALA A 140 -1.88 9.17 27.70
N GLY A 141 -0.84 9.77 27.11
CA GLY A 141 -0.40 11.14 27.42
C GLY A 141 -1.21 12.26 26.74
N TYR A 142 -2.09 11.95 25.78
CA TYR A 142 -2.86 12.95 25.02
C TYR A 142 -3.68 13.91 25.89
N PRO A 143 -4.40 13.48 26.95
CA PRO A 143 -5.18 14.40 27.77
C PRO A 143 -4.36 15.54 28.39
N ALA A 144 -3.13 15.25 28.81
CA ALA A 144 -2.22 16.27 29.35
C ALA A 144 -1.76 17.26 28.27
N ARG A 145 -1.46 16.77 27.05
CA ARG A 145 -1.10 17.63 25.90
C ARG A 145 -2.26 18.51 25.44
N LYS A 146 -3.48 17.97 25.41
CA LYS A 146 -4.71 18.72 25.12
C LYS A 146 -4.93 19.85 26.13
N ALA A 147 -4.80 19.57 27.43
CA ALA A 147 -4.91 20.59 28.47
C ALA A 147 -3.83 21.68 28.35
N ALA A 148 -2.58 21.30 28.03
CA ALA A 148 -1.48 22.25 27.83
C ALA A 148 -1.70 23.19 26.63
N SER A 149 -2.35 22.70 25.58
CA SER A 149 -2.70 23.50 24.39
C SER A 149 -3.84 24.47 24.70
N ALA A 150 -4.87 23.98 25.40
CA ALA A 150 -5.99 24.80 25.86
C ALA A 150 -5.54 25.95 26.78
N ALA A 151 -4.56 25.71 27.67
CA ALA A 151 -3.96 26.75 28.51
C ALA A 151 -3.27 27.88 27.73
N LYS A 152 -2.94 27.65 26.46
CA LYS A 152 -2.36 28.65 25.53
C LYS A 152 -3.41 29.20 24.54
N GLY A 153 -4.69 28.89 24.73
CA GLY A 153 -5.76 29.27 23.81
C GLY A 153 -5.74 28.53 22.47
N LYS A 154 -5.06 27.38 22.38
CA LYS A 154 -4.99 26.55 21.16
C LYS A 154 -5.93 25.35 21.28
N LEU A 155 -6.42 24.87 20.14
CA LEU A 155 -7.24 23.66 20.05
C LEU A 155 -6.33 22.47 19.73
N ARG A 156 -6.52 21.34 20.42
CA ARG A 156 -5.76 20.12 20.18
C ARG A 156 -6.70 19.01 19.72
N GLY A 157 -6.28 18.28 18.70
CA GLY A 157 -7.03 17.18 18.11
C GLY A 157 -6.20 15.92 17.91
N LEU A 158 -6.83 14.77 18.05
CA LEU A 158 -6.27 13.44 17.79
C LEU A 158 -7.17 12.70 16.81
N GLY A 159 -6.60 12.24 15.69
CA GLY A 159 -7.32 11.57 14.62
C GLY A 159 -6.74 10.22 14.30
N TYR A 160 -7.62 9.24 14.07
CA TYR A 160 -7.27 7.87 13.71
C TYR A 160 -7.64 7.59 12.25
N SER A 161 -6.86 6.74 11.58
CA SER A 161 -7.25 6.10 10.32
C SER A 161 -6.78 4.65 10.33
N ALA A 162 -7.72 3.71 10.40
CA ALA A 162 -7.49 2.28 10.29
C ALA A 162 -7.77 1.81 8.86
N PHE A 163 -6.74 1.81 8.01
CA PHE A 163 -6.89 1.57 6.58
C PHE A 163 -6.66 0.10 6.22
N ILE A 164 -7.28 -0.34 5.12
CA ILE A 164 -6.92 -1.57 4.42
C ILE A 164 -6.76 -1.25 2.94
N GLU A 165 -5.86 -1.94 2.27
CA GLU A 165 -5.62 -1.80 0.84
C GLU A 165 -5.84 -3.14 0.13
N ALA A 166 -6.10 -3.09 -1.18
CA ALA A 166 -6.01 -4.25 -2.06
C ALA A 166 -4.89 -4.00 -3.09
N CYS A 167 -3.71 -4.57 -2.84
CA CYS A 167 -2.52 -4.45 -3.68
C CYS A 167 -2.33 -5.66 -4.60
N GLY A 168 -1.43 -5.52 -5.58
CA GLY A 168 -1.14 -6.62 -6.50
C GLY A 168 -2.31 -6.86 -7.46
N ILE A 169 -2.88 -5.76 -7.98
CA ILE A 169 -4.17 -5.71 -8.67
C ILE A 169 -4.36 -6.91 -9.60
N ALA A 170 -5.58 -7.43 -9.50
CA ALA A 170 -6.04 -8.81 -9.28
C ALA A 170 -5.55 -9.97 -10.17
N PRO A 171 -5.96 -11.21 -9.83
CA PRO A 171 -5.91 -12.34 -10.76
C PRO A 171 -6.52 -11.99 -12.12
N SER A 172 -5.88 -12.40 -13.21
CA SER A 172 -6.27 -12.01 -14.57
C SER A 172 -7.71 -12.45 -14.91
N ALA A 173 -8.12 -13.64 -14.45
CA ALA A 173 -9.48 -14.13 -14.65
C ALA A 173 -10.55 -13.27 -13.93
N ALA A 174 -10.22 -12.75 -12.75
CA ALA A 174 -11.15 -11.93 -11.96
C ALA A 174 -11.33 -10.55 -12.60
N VAL A 175 -10.26 -9.88 -13.04
CA VAL A 175 -10.41 -8.59 -13.75
C VAL A 175 -11.02 -8.75 -15.14
N GLY A 176 -10.77 -9.87 -15.82
CA GLY A 176 -11.40 -10.18 -17.10
C GLY A 176 -12.92 -10.29 -17.00
N SER A 177 -13.45 -10.90 -15.93
CA SER A 177 -14.90 -10.96 -15.70
C SER A 177 -15.53 -9.60 -15.38
N LEU A 178 -14.72 -8.64 -14.91
CA LEU A 178 -15.10 -7.25 -14.66
C LEU A 178 -14.90 -6.34 -15.89
N GLY A 179 -14.46 -6.89 -17.03
CA GLY A 179 -14.32 -6.16 -18.29
C GLY A 179 -12.95 -5.50 -18.52
N ALA A 180 -11.92 -5.85 -17.75
CA ALA A 180 -10.56 -5.39 -18.04
C ALA A 180 -10.07 -5.95 -19.38
N GLY A 181 -9.50 -5.10 -20.23
CA GLY A 181 -8.98 -5.47 -21.55
C GLY A 181 -7.61 -6.17 -21.53
N VAL A 182 -6.99 -6.29 -20.36
CA VAL A 182 -5.67 -6.90 -20.16
C VAL A 182 -5.66 -7.77 -18.91
N GLY A 183 -4.78 -8.76 -18.86
CA GLY A 183 -4.46 -9.48 -17.62
C GLY A 183 -3.65 -8.61 -16.67
N LEU A 184 -3.34 -9.11 -15.47
CA LEU A 184 -2.55 -8.38 -14.47
C LEU A 184 -1.46 -9.25 -13.82
N TRP A 185 -0.99 -10.24 -14.58
CA TRP A 185 0.21 -11.02 -14.28
C TRP A 185 1.50 -10.17 -14.36
N GLU A 186 2.62 -10.69 -13.90
CA GLU A 186 3.95 -10.10 -14.15
C GLU A 186 4.94 -11.15 -14.65
N SER A 187 6.00 -10.72 -15.34
CA SER A 187 7.05 -11.59 -15.84
C SER A 187 8.42 -11.30 -15.22
N ALA A 188 9.24 -12.35 -15.17
CA ALA A 188 10.66 -12.27 -14.85
C ALA A 188 11.46 -13.33 -15.60
N GLU A 189 12.70 -12.98 -15.94
CA GLU A 189 13.69 -13.89 -16.48
C GLU A 189 14.98 -13.79 -15.69
N VAL A 190 15.50 -14.92 -15.22
CA VAL A 190 16.76 -15.02 -14.49
C VAL A 190 17.79 -15.66 -15.41
N ARG A 191 18.88 -14.93 -15.67
CA ARG A 191 20.03 -15.40 -16.46
C ARG A 191 21.24 -15.53 -15.54
N VAL A 192 21.71 -16.76 -15.35
CA VAL A 192 22.96 -17.01 -14.62
C VAL A 192 24.08 -17.15 -15.63
N ASN A 193 25.06 -16.27 -15.56
CA ASN A 193 26.22 -16.26 -16.45
C ASN A 193 27.23 -17.38 -16.07
N PRO A 194 28.15 -17.78 -16.96
CA PRO A 194 29.09 -18.88 -16.70
C PRO A 194 30.00 -18.70 -15.48
N ILE A 195 30.21 -17.45 -15.04
CA ILE A 195 30.99 -17.11 -13.85
C ILE A 195 30.16 -16.98 -12.56
N GLY A 196 28.86 -17.30 -12.61
CA GLY A 196 27.96 -17.27 -11.45
C GLY A 196 27.34 -15.92 -11.13
N THR A 197 27.56 -14.88 -11.95
CA THR A 197 26.80 -13.62 -11.85
C THR A 197 25.40 -13.79 -12.43
N VAL A 198 24.44 -12.99 -11.96
CA VAL A 198 23.01 -13.14 -12.29
C VAL A 198 22.45 -11.83 -12.81
N GLU A 199 21.75 -11.90 -13.94
CA GLU A 199 20.92 -10.81 -14.45
C GLU A 199 19.45 -11.20 -14.31
N VAL A 200 18.65 -10.34 -13.69
CA VAL A 200 17.20 -10.49 -13.59
C VAL A 200 16.52 -9.43 -14.44
N LEU A 201 15.88 -9.88 -15.51
CA LEU A 201 15.07 -9.04 -16.37
C LEU A 201 13.63 -9.10 -15.87
N THR A 202 13.05 -7.97 -15.53
CA THR A 202 11.72 -7.91 -14.90
C THR A 202 10.79 -6.96 -15.64
N GLY A 203 9.53 -7.38 -15.80
CA GLY A 203 8.48 -6.54 -16.37
C GLY A 203 8.04 -5.36 -15.49
N SER A 204 8.43 -5.34 -14.20
CA SER A 204 8.24 -4.18 -13.30
C SER A 204 9.24 -3.07 -13.61
N HIS A 205 8.88 -1.80 -13.38
CA HIS A 205 9.73 -0.64 -13.71
C HIS A 205 9.91 0.30 -12.51
N SER A 206 11.16 0.60 -12.17
CA SER A 206 11.52 1.48 -11.05
C SER A 206 11.31 2.96 -11.40
N HIS A 207 10.66 3.70 -10.52
CA HIS A 207 10.51 5.16 -10.54
C HIS A 207 10.97 5.79 -9.19
N GLY A 208 11.77 5.06 -8.40
CA GLY A 208 12.31 5.52 -7.11
C GLY A 208 12.04 4.61 -5.90
N GLN A 209 11.32 3.51 -6.08
CA GLN A 209 10.93 2.58 -5.01
C GLN A 209 12.00 1.54 -4.64
N GLY A 210 13.17 1.56 -5.30
CA GLY A 210 14.32 0.72 -4.95
C GLY A 210 14.21 -0.74 -5.40
N HIS A 211 13.64 -1.00 -6.59
CA HIS A 211 13.55 -2.35 -7.16
C HIS A 211 14.91 -2.97 -7.44
N GLU A 212 15.87 -2.17 -7.90
CA GLU A 212 17.23 -2.59 -8.18
C GLU A 212 17.91 -3.19 -6.95
N THR A 213 17.62 -2.67 -5.76
CA THR A 213 18.13 -3.17 -4.49
C THR A 213 17.29 -4.34 -3.98
N THR A 214 15.98 -4.17 -3.85
CA THR A 214 15.12 -5.15 -3.18
C THR A 214 14.98 -6.45 -3.96
N PHE A 215 14.96 -6.39 -5.30
CA PHE A 215 14.89 -7.59 -6.13
C PHE A 215 16.24 -8.32 -6.10
N ALA A 216 17.35 -7.57 -6.06
CA ALA A 216 18.68 -8.15 -5.91
C ALA A 216 18.87 -8.82 -4.55
N GLN A 217 18.35 -8.23 -3.46
CA GLN A 217 18.35 -8.85 -2.12
C GLN A 217 17.66 -10.21 -2.13
N LEU A 218 16.46 -10.31 -2.73
CA LEU A 218 15.74 -11.58 -2.87
C LEU A 218 16.59 -12.64 -3.59
N VAL A 219 17.17 -12.28 -4.73
CA VAL A 219 17.97 -13.20 -5.56
C VAL A 219 19.26 -13.61 -4.84
N SER A 220 19.94 -12.65 -4.22
CA SER A 220 21.18 -12.84 -3.46
C SER A 220 20.96 -13.79 -2.28
N GLU A 221 19.92 -13.57 -1.48
CA GLU A 221 19.55 -14.45 -0.37
C GLU A 221 19.17 -15.85 -0.87
N ARG A 222 18.35 -15.92 -1.91
CA ARG A 222 17.85 -17.19 -2.43
C ARG A 222 18.95 -18.08 -3.02
N LEU A 223 19.91 -17.49 -3.72
CA LEU A 223 21.01 -18.20 -4.36
C LEU A 223 22.28 -18.28 -3.50
N GLY A 224 22.33 -17.56 -2.36
CA GLY A 224 23.52 -17.49 -1.51
C GLY A 224 24.74 -16.89 -2.19
N ILE A 225 24.54 -15.89 -3.06
CA ILE A 225 25.60 -15.18 -3.77
C ILE A 225 25.69 -13.72 -3.32
N PRO A 226 26.86 -13.05 -3.42
CA PRO A 226 26.98 -11.62 -3.13
C PRO A 226 25.96 -10.79 -3.93
N ILE A 227 25.36 -9.78 -3.30
CA ILE A 227 24.39 -8.91 -3.97
C ILE A 227 24.98 -8.16 -5.17
N ASP A 228 26.27 -7.81 -5.12
CA ASP A 228 27.01 -7.17 -6.21
C ASP A 228 27.14 -8.07 -7.46
N ASN A 229 26.88 -9.37 -7.32
CA ASN A 229 26.81 -10.30 -8.44
C ASN A 229 25.42 -10.37 -9.08
N VAL A 230 24.45 -9.59 -8.60
CA VAL A 230 23.09 -9.55 -9.13
C VAL A 230 22.80 -8.19 -9.76
N ALA A 231 22.47 -8.20 -11.05
CA ALA A 231 22.01 -7.03 -11.78
C ALA A 231 20.50 -7.14 -12.07
N ILE A 232 19.76 -6.05 -11.81
CA ILE A 232 18.34 -5.96 -12.16
C ILE A 232 18.21 -5.09 -13.41
N VAL A 233 17.52 -5.61 -14.42
CA VAL A 233 17.30 -4.95 -15.70
C VAL A 233 15.79 -4.77 -15.91
N HIS A 234 15.36 -3.53 -16.08
CA HIS A 234 13.97 -3.16 -16.34
C HIS A 234 13.89 -1.98 -17.32
N GLY A 235 12.71 -1.76 -17.92
CA GLY A 235 12.42 -0.59 -18.76
C GLY A 235 12.80 -0.67 -20.25
N ASP A 236 13.76 -1.52 -20.62
CA ASP A 236 14.15 -1.73 -22.02
C ASP A 236 13.33 -2.87 -22.65
N THR A 237 12.29 -2.54 -23.41
CA THR A 237 11.38 -3.51 -24.03
C THR A 237 12.01 -4.37 -25.13
N ASP A 238 13.20 -4.01 -25.63
CA ASP A 238 13.97 -4.87 -26.54
C ASP A 238 14.68 -6.01 -25.79
N LYS A 239 14.89 -5.86 -24.48
CA LYS A 239 15.59 -6.82 -23.62
C LYS A 239 14.66 -7.60 -22.70
N VAL A 240 13.69 -6.91 -22.11
CA VAL A 240 12.81 -7.41 -21.06
C VAL A 240 11.57 -8.06 -21.69
N GLN A 241 11.10 -9.16 -21.09
CA GLN A 241 9.83 -9.78 -21.50
C GLN A 241 8.66 -8.81 -21.27
N MET A 242 7.56 -8.98 -22.01
CA MET A 242 6.35 -8.20 -21.75
C MET A 242 5.98 -8.30 -20.27
N GLY A 243 5.63 -7.17 -19.68
CA GLY A 243 5.22 -7.05 -18.29
C GLY A 243 4.09 -6.05 -18.14
N MET A 244 3.49 -6.03 -16.95
CA MET A 244 2.42 -5.08 -16.65
C MET A 244 2.95 -3.83 -15.96
N GLY A 245 4.20 -3.83 -15.48
CA GLY A 245 4.83 -2.64 -14.92
C GLY A 245 4.49 -2.41 -13.44
N THR A 246 4.78 -1.19 -12.98
CA THR A 246 4.68 -0.81 -11.57
C THR A 246 3.56 0.20 -11.36
N TYR A 247 2.54 -0.23 -10.62
CA TYR A 247 1.43 0.55 -10.07
C TYR A 247 0.68 -0.30 -9.03
N GLY A 248 -0.30 0.25 -8.29
CA GLY A 248 -1.18 -0.54 -7.41
C GLY A 248 -0.43 -1.43 -6.41
N SER A 249 0.73 -0.93 -5.94
CA SER A 249 1.67 -1.59 -5.04
C SER A 249 2.02 -3.04 -5.44
N ARG A 250 2.08 -3.32 -6.75
CA ARG A 250 2.12 -4.70 -7.27
C ARG A 250 3.52 -5.30 -7.45
N SER A 251 4.57 -4.49 -7.55
CA SER A 251 5.88 -5.01 -7.98
C SER A 251 6.54 -5.96 -6.97
N GLY A 252 6.31 -5.77 -5.67
CA GLY A 252 6.62 -6.80 -4.68
C GLY A 252 5.71 -8.01 -4.87
N ALA A 253 4.41 -7.83 -4.62
CA ALA A 253 3.43 -8.93 -4.59
C ALA A 253 3.37 -9.80 -5.86
N VAL A 254 3.58 -9.23 -7.04
CA VAL A 254 3.47 -9.93 -8.34
C VAL A 254 4.83 -10.06 -9.02
N GLY A 255 5.61 -8.97 -9.09
CA GLY A 255 6.92 -8.95 -9.76
C GLY A 255 7.97 -9.83 -9.08
N MET A 256 8.17 -9.67 -7.76
CA MET A 256 9.07 -10.58 -7.03
C MET A 256 8.56 -12.02 -7.03
N SER A 257 7.25 -12.24 -7.03
CA SER A 257 6.68 -13.58 -7.16
C SER A 257 7.03 -14.23 -8.51
N ALA A 258 7.04 -13.46 -9.60
CA ALA A 258 7.54 -13.94 -10.89
C ALA A 258 9.04 -14.30 -10.83
N ILE A 259 9.85 -13.50 -10.14
CA ILE A 259 11.28 -13.79 -9.89
C ILE A 259 11.42 -15.10 -9.11
N VAL A 260 10.62 -15.32 -8.06
CA VAL A 260 10.62 -16.58 -7.30
C VAL A 260 10.29 -17.76 -8.20
N LYS A 261 9.29 -17.64 -9.08
CA LYS A 261 8.95 -18.73 -10.02
C LYS A 261 10.05 -19.00 -11.05
N ALA A 262 10.81 -18.00 -11.46
CA ALA A 262 11.99 -18.20 -12.29
C ALA A 262 13.14 -18.85 -11.49
N LEU A 263 13.36 -18.43 -10.24
CA LEU A 263 14.37 -19.01 -9.35
C LEU A 263 14.08 -20.47 -8.99
N ASP A 264 12.81 -20.84 -8.77
CA ASP A 264 12.40 -22.24 -8.56
C ASP A 264 12.86 -23.13 -9.74
N LYS A 265 12.77 -22.62 -10.98
CA LYS A 265 13.22 -23.33 -12.18
C LYS A 265 14.75 -23.35 -12.30
N ILE A 266 15.42 -22.24 -11.98
CA ILE A 266 16.89 -22.14 -11.94
C ILE A 266 17.44 -23.17 -10.96
N GLU A 267 16.92 -23.24 -9.73
CA GLU A 267 17.35 -24.19 -8.72
C GLU A 267 17.11 -25.64 -9.15
N ALA A 268 15.94 -25.93 -9.72
CA ALA A 268 15.64 -27.26 -10.24
C ALA A 268 16.61 -27.69 -11.35
N LYS A 269 16.95 -26.78 -12.28
CA LYS A 269 17.94 -27.01 -13.35
C LYS A 269 19.34 -27.17 -12.77
N ALA A 270 19.75 -26.30 -11.86
CA ALA A 270 21.05 -26.31 -11.21
C ALA A 270 21.28 -27.59 -10.40
N LYS A 271 20.26 -28.10 -9.69
CA LYS A 271 20.34 -29.40 -8.99
C LYS A 271 20.58 -30.58 -9.93
N LYS A 272 20.00 -30.56 -11.14
CA LYS A 272 20.29 -31.58 -12.17
C LYS A 272 21.73 -31.50 -12.65
N VAL A 273 22.24 -30.29 -12.90
CA VAL A 273 23.64 -30.08 -13.28
C VAL A 273 24.59 -30.54 -12.15
N ALA A 274 24.31 -30.13 -10.91
CA ALA A 274 25.10 -30.53 -9.74
C ALA A 274 25.09 -32.05 -9.54
N GLY A 275 23.93 -32.71 -9.65
CA GLY A 275 23.81 -34.16 -9.57
C GLY A 275 24.63 -34.87 -10.64
N ALA A 276 24.59 -34.38 -11.89
CA ALA A 276 25.40 -34.92 -12.97
C ALA A 276 26.91 -34.78 -12.73
N VAL A 277 27.35 -33.66 -12.13
CA VAL A 277 28.76 -33.42 -11.80
C VAL A 277 29.23 -34.25 -10.60
N LEU A 278 28.38 -34.42 -9.58
CA LEU A 278 28.69 -35.14 -8.35
C LEU A 278 28.40 -36.66 -8.43
N GLU A 279 27.88 -37.11 -9.57
CA GLU A 279 27.44 -38.48 -9.85
C GLU A 279 26.36 -38.95 -8.84
N ALA A 280 25.36 -38.09 -8.62
CA ALA A 280 24.24 -38.31 -7.71
C ALA A 280 22.89 -37.92 -8.37
N SER A 281 21.79 -38.46 -7.84
CA SER A 281 20.45 -38.06 -8.27
C SER A 281 20.18 -36.60 -7.89
N ALA A 282 19.54 -35.84 -8.77
CA ALA A 282 19.13 -34.46 -8.48
C ALA A 282 18.20 -34.35 -7.24
N ALA A 283 17.44 -35.42 -6.94
CA ALA A 283 16.59 -35.49 -5.75
C ALA A 283 17.37 -35.59 -4.44
N ASP A 284 18.62 -36.04 -4.50
CA ASP A 284 19.53 -36.15 -3.35
C ASP A 284 20.43 -34.91 -3.18
N ILE A 285 20.23 -33.89 -4.03
CA ILE A 285 20.97 -32.62 -3.96
C ILE A 285 20.18 -31.61 -3.12
N ASP A 286 20.76 -31.26 -1.97
CA ASP A 286 20.34 -30.11 -1.17
C ASP A 286 21.10 -28.86 -1.66
N PHE A 287 20.42 -27.71 -1.70
CA PHE A 287 21.02 -26.42 -2.08
C PHE A 287 20.78 -25.42 -0.96
N LYS A 288 21.86 -24.82 -0.46
CA LYS A 288 21.81 -23.84 0.62
C LYS A 288 23.08 -22.97 0.58
N ASP A 289 22.92 -21.67 0.84
CA ASP A 289 24.01 -20.71 0.99
C ASP A 289 25.05 -20.79 -0.16
N GLY A 290 24.57 -20.93 -1.40
CA GLY A 290 25.42 -20.97 -2.59
C GLY A 290 26.14 -22.30 -2.83
N VAL A 291 25.80 -23.36 -2.09
CA VAL A 291 26.46 -24.67 -2.20
C VAL A 291 25.43 -25.79 -2.42
N PHE A 292 25.71 -26.66 -3.40
CA PHE A 292 24.97 -27.88 -3.65
C PHE A 292 25.69 -29.06 -2.99
N THR A 293 24.99 -29.84 -2.17
CA THR A 293 25.57 -30.96 -1.40
C THR A 293 24.76 -32.23 -1.61
N VAL A 294 25.43 -33.37 -1.83
CA VAL A 294 24.76 -34.68 -1.87
C VAL A 294 24.43 -35.12 -0.44
N ARG A 295 23.14 -35.35 -0.17
CA ARG A 295 22.64 -35.70 1.15
C ARG A 295 23.34 -36.92 1.73
N GLY A 296 23.77 -36.80 3.00
CA GLY A 296 24.44 -37.90 3.71
C GLY A 296 25.91 -38.11 3.32
N THR A 297 26.50 -37.21 2.55
CA THR A 297 27.92 -37.25 2.16
C THR A 297 28.60 -35.89 2.36
N ASP A 298 29.91 -35.83 2.12
CA ASP A 298 30.73 -34.62 2.08
C ASP A 298 30.90 -34.06 0.65
N LYS A 299 30.32 -34.71 -0.38
CA LYS A 299 30.40 -34.25 -1.77
C LYS A 299 29.57 -32.97 -1.95
N SER A 300 30.23 -31.92 -2.42
CA SER A 300 29.59 -30.64 -2.70
C SER A 300 30.21 -29.91 -3.89
N ILE A 301 29.49 -28.93 -4.42
CA ILE A 301 29.92 -28.03 -5.48
C ILE A 301 29.28 -26.65 -5.28
N ASP A 302 30.04 -25.58 -5.47
CA ASP A 302 29.55 -24.21 -5.33
C ASP A 302 28.70 -23.78 -6.55
N PHE A 303 27.86 -22.76 -6.35
CA PHE A 303 26.94 -22.24 -7.36
C PHE A 303 27.64 -21.74 -8.63
N GLY A 304 28.81 -21.09 -8.49
CA GLY A 304 29.58 -20.60 -9.64
C GLY A 304 30.10 -21.76 -10.49
N SER A 305 30.62 -22.81 -9.85
CA SER A 305 31.03 -24.03 -10.52
C SER A 305 29.87 -24.74 -11.21
N VAL A 306 28.69 -24.83 -10.58
CA VAL A 306 27.49 -25.39 -11.22
C VAL A 306 27.07 -24.56 -12.42
N ALA A 307 27.08 -23.22 -12.31
CA ALA A 307 26.80 -22.33 -13.42
C ALA A 307 27.74 -22.60 -14.61
N LEU A 308 29.05 -22.66 -14.37
CA LEU A 308 30.03 -22.99 -15.42
C LEU A 308 29.75 -24.35 -16.06
N GLN A 309 29.48 -25.39 -15.25
CA GLN A 309 29.21 -26.74 -15.75
C GLN A 309 27.92 -26.81 -16.58
N ALA A 310 26.93 -25.96 -16.30
CA ALA A 310 25.72 -25.85 -17.12
C ALA A 310 26.05 -25.40 -18.55
N TYR A 311 27.06 -24.56 -18.75
CA TYR A 311 27.49 -24.10 -20.08
C TYR A 311 28.49 -25.03 -20.77
N ILE A 312 29.37 -25.69 -20.00
CA ILE A 312 30.29 -26.69 -20.55
C ILE A 312 29.51 -27.93 -21.04
N ALA A 313 28.50 -28.36 -20.27
CA ALA A 313 27.56 -29.41 -20.65
C ALA A 313 28.18 -30.78 -21.02
N HIS A 314 29.38 -31.10 -20.53
CA HIS A 314 30.01 -32.42 -20.76
C HIS A 314 29.50 -33.51 -19.83
N LYS A 315 28.87 -33.14 -18.72
CA LYS A 315 28.50 -34.07 -17.63
C LYS A 315 27.05 -34.55 -17.69
N PHE A 316 26.23 -34.00 -18.57
CA PHE A 316 24.84 -34.38 -18.74
C PHE A 316 24.49 -34.51 -20.24
N ASN A 317 23.41 -35.25 -20.53
CA ASN A 317 22.92 -35.40 -21.89
C ASN A 317 22.18 -34.12 -22.33
N GLY A 318 22.72 -33.43 -23.33
CA GLY A 318 22.12 -32.22 -23.90
C GLY A 318 20.70 -32.39 -24.48
N GLN A 319 20.28 -33.64 -24.75
CA GLN A 319 18.91 -33.94 -25.18
C GLN A 319 17.92 -34.02 -24.01
N GLU A 320 18.41 -34.26 -22.78
CA GLU A 320 17.58 -34.35 -21.57
C GLU A 320 17.61 -33.05 -20.76
N LEU A 321 18.73 -32.32 -20.84
CA LEU A 321 18.94 -31.05 -20.16
C LEU A 321 19.65 -30.09 -21.10
N GLU A 322 18.97 -29.02 -21.51
CA GLU A 322 19.56 -28.00 -22.38
C GLU A 322 20.74 -27.28 -21.67
N PRO A 323 21.86 -27.01 -22.36
CA PRO A 323 22.95 -26.19 -21.84
C PRO A 323 22.52 -24.79 -21.37
N GLY A 324 23.35 -24.18 -20.53
CA GLY A 324 23.13 -22.88 -19.91
C GLY A 324 22.20 -22.90 -18.70
N LEU A 325 22.11 -21.79 -17.98
CA LEU A 325 21.34 -21.68 -16.74
C LEU A 325 20.50 -20.40 -16.77
N LYS A 326 19.43 -20.46 -17.56
CA LYS A 326 18.53 -19.35 -17.86
C LYS A 326 17.09 -19.85 -17.82
N GLU A 327 16.22 -19.17 -17.08
CA GLU A 327 14.81 -19.54 -16.95
C GLU A 327 13.92 -18.30 -16.81
N GLY A 328 12.70 -18.39 -17.35
CA GLY A 328 11.69 -17.34 -17.26
C GLY A 328 10.39 -17.83 -16.63
N ALA A 329 9.60 -16.89 -16.10
CA ALA A 329 8.29 -17.17 -15.56
C ALA A 329 7.32 -16.00 -15.74
N PHE A 330 6.06 -16.35 -15.93
CA PHE A 330 4.92 -15.45 -15.79
C PHE A 330 4.18 -15.85 -14.52
N TYR A 331 3.80 -14.88 -13.72
CA TYR A 331 3.07 -15.10 -12.48
C TYR A 331 1.76 -14.32 -12.51
N ASP A 332 0.65 -15.05 -12.54
CA ASP A 332 -0.70 -14.53 -12.33
C ASP A 332 -1.07 -14.81 -10.86
N PRO A 333 -1.35 -13.77 -10.05
CA PRO A 333 -1.67 -13.96 -8.64
C PRO A 333 -3.00 -14.71 -8.47
N THR A 334 -3.18 -15.40 -7.35
CA THR A 334 -4.43 -16.12 -7.03
C THR A 334 -5.43 -15.26 -6.27
N ASN A 335 -4.96 -14.19 -5.61
CA ASN A 335 -5.76 -13.16 -4.95
C ASN A 335 -4.98 -11.84 -4.91
N PHE A 336 -5.60 -10.75 -4.46
CA PHE A 336 -4.89 -9.57 -3.99
C PHE A 336 -4.12 -9.87 -2.71
N THR A 337 -3.16 -9.01 -2.38
CA THR A 337 -2.60 -8.93 -1.02
C THR A 337 -3.25 -7.77 -0.28
N PHE A 338 -3.59 -7.95 0.99
CA PHE A 338 -4.31 -6.94 1.77
C PHE A 338 -3.47 -6.37 2.91
N PRO A 339 -2.57 -5.40 2.65
CA PRO A 339 -1.91 -4.70 3.73
C PRO A 339 -2.92 -3.82 4.46
N SER A 340 -2.64 -3.58 5.73
CA SER A 340 -3.50 -2.82 6.62
C SER A 340 -2.65 -2.04 7.59
N GLY A 341 -3.17 -0.98 8.17
CA GLY A 341 -2.45 -0.25 9.20
C GLY A 341 -3.34 0.71 9.96
N VAL A 342 -2.75 1.34 10.98
CA VAL A 342 -3.38 2.39 11.76
C VAL A 342 -2.45 3.58 11.84
N HIS A 343 -2.92 4.71 11.30
CA HIS A 343 -2.24 5.99 11.42
C HIS A 343 -2.92 6.85 12.47
N ILE A 344 -2.13 7.56 13.26
CA ILE A 344 -2.60 8.50 14.28
C ILE A 344 -1.94 9.85 14.05
N CYS A 345 -2.76 10.87 13.84
CA CYS A 345 -2.32 12.25 13.69
C CYS A 345 -2.73 13.06 14.91
N GLU A 346 -1.80 13.84 15.47
CA GLU A 346 -2.06 14.81 16.52
C GLU A 346 -1.81 16.23 15.96
N VAL A 347 -2.81 17.10 16.05
CA VAL A 347 -2.73 18.48 15.53
C VAL A 347 -2.98 19.50 16.64
N GLU A 348 -2.31 20.64 16.53
CA GLU A 348 -2.62 21.86 17.28
C GLU A 348 -3.07 22.96 16.32
N ILE A 349 -4.21 23.59 16.61
CA ILE A 349 -4.82 24.63 15.78
C ILE A 349 -4.80 25.94 16.55
N ASP A 350 -4.33 26.98 15.88
CA ASP A 350 -4.51 28.37 16.30
C ASP A 350 -5.89 28.89 15.85
N PRO A 351 -6.85 29.10 16.77
CA PRO A 351 -8.20 29.53 16.38
C PRO A 351 -8.22 30.93 15.77
N ASP A 352 -7.23 31.78 16.06
CA ASP A 352 -7.17 33.17 15.60
C ASP A 352 -6.66 33.30 14.16
N THR A 353 -5.86 32.34 13.70
CA THR A 353 -5.24 32.35 12.36
C THR A 353 -5.68 31.18 11.48
N GLY A 354 -6.24 30.12 12.08
CA GLY A 354 -6.56 28.86 11.43
C GLY A 354 -5.34 28.02 11.06
N ILE A 355 -4.13 28.41 11.49
CA ILE A 355 -2.93 27.62 11.23
C ILE A 355 -3.05 26.29 11.99
N THR A 356 -2.97 25.19 11.25
CA THR A 356 -2.93 23.82 11.77
C THR A 356 -1.50 23.32 11.73
N LYS A 357 -0.95 22.95 12.89
CA LYS A 357 0.37 22.33 13.01
C LYS A 357 0.22 20.85 13.33
N ILE A 358 0.91 20.00 12.56
CA ILE A 358 1.03 18.57 12.90
C ILE A 358 2.11 18.43 13.97
N GLU A 359 1.70 17.97 15.14
CA GLU A 359 2.57 17.90 16.31
C GLU A 359 3.22 16.53 16.47
N SER A 360 2.50 15.48 16.08
CA SER A 360 3.02 14.13 15.97
C SER A 360 2.24 13.38 14.90
N TYR A 361 2.94 12.54 14.16
CA TYR A 361 2.31 11.62 13.21
C TYR A 361 2.91 10.24 13.40
N THR A 362 2.05 9.26 13.68
CA THR A 362 2.43 7.87 13.87
C THR A 362 1.80 7.03 12.75
N ALA A 363 2.61 6.21 12.08
CA ALA A 363 2.18 5.26 11.07
C ALA A 363 2.57 3.84 11.51
N VAL A 364 1.59 2.97 11.73
CA VAL A 364 1.84 1.55 11.98
C VAL A 364 1.22 0.71 10.89
N ASP A 365 2.05 0.00 10.14
CA ASP A 365 1.64 -0.74 8.95
C ASP A 365 1.93 -2.24 9.06
N ASP A 366 1.08 -3.05 8.42
CA ASP A 366 1.27 -4.48 8.23
C ASP A 366 1.43 -4.78 6.74
N PHE A 367 2.67 -4.99 6.32
CA PHE A 367 3.02 -5.32 4.93
C PHE A 367 3.37 -6.81 4.75
N GLY A 368 2.97 -7.65 5.71
CA GLY A 368 3.46 -9.02 5.80
C GLY A 368 4.99 -9.03 5.97
N VAL A 369 5.68 -9.92 5.25
CA VAL A 369 7.13 -9.99 5.29
C VAL A 369 7.74 -8.72 4.67
N ILE A 370 8.70 -8.10 5.35
CA ILE A 370 9.41 -6.91 4.86
C ILE A 370 10.77 -7.33 4.30
N ILE A 371 11.01 -7.06 3.00
CA ILE A 371 12.29 -7.33 2.34
C ILE A 371 13.37 -6.34 2.79
N ASN A 372 13.02 -5.05 2.82
CA ASN A 372 13.96 -3.99 3.17
C ASN A 372 13.26 -2.92 4.02
N PRO A 373 13.46 -2.93 5.36
CA PRO A 373 12.80 -2.00 6.26
C PRO A 373 13.08 -0.53 5.96
N MET A 374 14.31 -0.19 5.57
CA MET A 374 14.71 1.19 5.26
C MET A 374 13.96 1.73 4.03
N ILE A 375 13.81 0.91 2.98
CA ILE A 375 13.05 1.29 1.77
C ILE A 375 11.56 1.42 2.10
N VAL A 376 11.00 0.48 2.86
CA VAL A 376 9.60 0.53 3.29
C VAL A 376 9.32 1.78 4.12
N GLU A 377 10.18 2.11 5.09
CA GLU A 377 10.07 3.34 5.87
C GLU A 377 10.10 4.59 4.97
N GLY A 378 11.00 4.64 3.99
CA GLY A 378 11.04 5.72 3.00
C GLY A 378 9.75 5.83 2.15
N GLN A 379 9.15 4.70 1.76
CA GLN A 379 7.86 4.68 1.08
C GLN A 379 6.74 5.25 1.96
N VAL A 380 6.68 4.82 3.23
CA VAL A 380 5.70 5.34 4.21
C VAL A 380 5.87 6.85 4.36
N HIS A 381 7.11 7.34 4.51
CA HIS A 381 7.38 8.78 4.65
C HIS A 381 6.86 9.58 3.46
N GLY A 382 7.23 9.18 2.23
CA GLY A 382 6.75 9.86 1.03
C GLY A 382 5.23 9.84 0.92
N GLY A 383 4.58 8.72 1.28
CA GLY A 383 3.12 8.58 1.15
C GLY A 383 2.38 9.44 2.17
N VAL A 384 2.83 9.43 3.43
CA VAL A 384 2.24 10.24 4.49
C VAL A 384 2.34 11.73 4.14
N ILE A 385 3.48 12.20 3.65
CA ILE A 385 3.66 13.61 3.26
C ILE A 385 2.70 13.99 2.12
N GLN A 386 2.52 13.12 1.11
CA GLN A 386 1.54 13.34 0.03
C GLN A 386 0.11 13.42 0.56
N GLY A 387 -0.29 12.53 1.47
CA GLY A 387 -1.63 12.57 2.05
C GLY A 387 -1.86 13.75 3.00
N ILE A 388 -0.83 14.21 3.72
CA ILE A 388 -0.85 15.47 4.47
C ILE A 388 -1.05 16.65 3.51
N GLY A 389 -0.33 16.66 2.39
CA GLY A 389 -0.48 17.65 1.34
C GLY A 389 -1.91 17.74 0.84
N GLN A 390 -2.50 16.60 0.47
CA GLN A 390 -3.91 16.52 0.07
C GLN A 390 -4.87 17.03 1.16
N ALA A 391 -4.59 16.74 2.43
CA ALA A 391 -5.43 17.16 3.55
C ALA A 391 -5.39 18.65 3.84
N LEU A 392 -4.22 19.29 3.74
CA LEU A 392 -4.00 20.66 4.24
C LEU A 392 -3.73 21.71 3.15
N HIS A 393 -3.10 21.33 2.05
CA HIS A 393 -2.42 22.28 1.15
C HIS A 393 -2.85 22.15 -0.31
N GLU A 394 -2.78 20.94 -0.85
CA GLU A 394 -2.87 20.66 -2.28
C GLU A 394 -4.30 20.74 -2.82
N GLY A 395 -4.46 21.27 -4.05
CA GLY A 395 -5.75 21.32 -4.72
C GLY A 395 -5.70 21.92 -6.13
N ALA A 396 -6.17 21.16 -7.12
CA ALA A 396 -6.43 21.69 -8.46
C ALA A 396 -7.75 22.50 -8.44
N VAL A 397 -7.66 23.82 -8.57
CA VAL A 397 -8.81 24.73 -8.48
C VAL A 397 -9.13 25.28 -9.85
N TYR A 398 -10.35 25.05 -10.31
CA TYR A 398 -10.89 25.61 -11.55
C TYR A 398 -11.91 26.70 -11.21
N ASP A 399 -11.92 27.80 -11.96
CA ASP A 399 -12.97 28.80 -11.85
C ASP A 399 -14.22 28.44 -12.69
N ALA A 400 -15.25 29.29 -12.63
CA ALA A 400 -16.50 29.07 -13.35
C ALA A 400 -16.38 29.09 -14.88
N SER A 401 -15.26 29.60 -15.42
CA SER A 401 -14.96 29.56 -16.86
C SER A 401 -14.23 28.29 -17.30
N GLY A 402 -13.81 27.45 -16.34
CA GLY A 402 -12.98 26.28 -16.57
C GLY A 402 -11.48 26.59 -16.60
N GLN A 403 -11.05 27.77 -16.17
CA GLN A 403 -9.64 28.12 -16.08
C GLN A 403 -9.02 27.47 -14.83
N LEU A 404 -7.92 26.72 -15.00
CA LEU A 404 -7.12 26.22 -13.88
C LEU A 404 -6.37 27.38 -13.22
N LEU A 405 -6.70 27.67 -11.96
CA LEU A 405 -6.12 28.75 -11.16
C LEU A 405 -4.83 28.32 -10.46
N THR A 406 -4.70 27.04 -10.10
CA THR A 406 -3.53 26.50 -9.40
C THR A 406 -2.56 25.77 -10.35
N ALA A 407 -2.22 26.41 -11.46
CA ALA A 407 -1.43 25.82 -12.55
C ALA A 407 0.10 25.89 -12.35
N SER A 408 0.57 26.35 -11.20
CA SER A 408 1.99 26.49 -10.88
C SER A 408 2.25 26.25 -9.39
N TYR A 409 3.50 25.96 -8.99
CA TYR A 409 3.87 25.84 -7.56
C TYR A 409 3.80 27.16 -6.77
N MET A 410 3.52 28.30 -7.42
CA MET A 410 3.19 29.53 -6.69
C MET A 410 1.80 29.43 -6.04
N ASP A 411 0.89 28.63 -6.64
CA ASP A 411 -0.52 28.55 -6.27
C ASP A 411 -0.92 27.15 -5.79
N TYR A 412 -0.30 26.10 -6.35
CA TYR A 412 -0.41 24.72 -5.90
C TYR A 412 0.61 24.46 -4.79
N CYS A 413 0.13 24.50 -3.54
CA CYS A 413 0.99 24.41 -2.37
C CYS A 413 1.41 22.96 -2.09
N MET A 414 2.62 22.58 -2.52
CA MET A 414 3.25 21.33 -2.11
C MET A 414 3.73 21.42 -0.65
N PRO A 415 3.59 20.35 0.14
CA PRO A 415 4.19 20.27 1.48
C PRO A 415 5.70 20.53 1.47
N ARG A 416 6.18 21.23 2.50
CA ARG A 416 7.58 21.55 2.74
C ARG A 416 8.11 20.80 3.96
N ALA A 417 9.43 20.82 4.12
CA ALA A 417 10.11 20.12 5.21
C ALA A 417 9.72 20.62 6.62
N ASP A 418 9.31 21.88 6.74
CA ASP A 418 8.87 22.49 7.99
C ASP A 418 7.36 22.34 8.27
N ASP A 419 6.58 21.82 7.31
CA ASP A 419 5.15 21.56 7.48
C ASP A 419 4.88 20.25 8.24
N VAL A 420 5.84 19.31 8.24
CA VAL A 420 5.65 17.94 8.75
C VAL A 420 6.73 17.58 9.79
N PRO A 421 6.37 17.07 10.98
CA PRO A 421 7.36 16.60 11.95
C PRO A 421 8.04 15.31 11.47
N SER A 422 9.11 14.89 12.13
CA SER A 422 9.63 13.53 11.95
C SER A 422 8.52 12.51 12.27
N LEU A 423 8.29 11.59 11.35
CA LEU A 423 7.26 10.56 11.49
C LEU A 423 7.73 9.47 12.44
N LYS A 424 6.79 8.90 13.19
CA LYS A 424 7.03 7.70 14.01
C LYS A 424 6.47 6.50 13.27
N THR A 425 7.33 5.67 12.71
CA THR A 425 6.92 4.45 11.99
C THR A 425 6.97 3.22 12.90
N GLY A 426 6.11 2.25 12.63
CA GLY A 426 6.15 0.93 13.24
C GLY A 426 5.55 -0.11 12.30
N PHE A 427 5.90 -1.38 12.50
CA PHE A 427 5.37 -2.46 11.67
C PHE A 427 4.80 -3.61 12.50
N THR A 428 3.70 -4.21 12.07
CA THR A 428 3.30 -5.57 12.46
C THR A 428 3.56 -6.52 11.28
N GLU A 429 3.59 -7.84 11.52
CA GLU A 429 3.78 -8.83 10.46
C GLU A 429 2.64 -9.84 10.48
N THR A 430 1.77 -9.76 9.47
CA THR A 430 0.80 -10.79 9.14
C THR A 430 1.11 -11.33 7.75
N ARG A 431 1.74 -12.51 7.69
CA ARG A 431 2.15 -13.12 6.42
C ARG A 431 0.96 -13.35 5.49
N CYS A 432 1.13 -12.94 4.23
CA CYS A 432 0.12 -13.18 3.19
C CYS A 432 0.13 -14.65 2.74
N PRO A 433 -0.94 -15.44 3.00
CA PRO A 433 -0.96 -16.86 2.67
C PRO A 433 -1.02 -17.14 1.16
N SER A 434 -1.49 -16.17 0.36
CA SER A 434 -1.63 -16.29 -1.09
C SER A 434 -0.36 -15.89 -1.87
N ASN A 435 0.66 -15.35 -1.19
CA ASN A 435 1.89 -14.88 -1.79
C ASN A 435 3.08 -15.81 -1.44
N PRO A 436 3.93 -16.22 -2.41
CA PRO A 436 5.04 -17.15 -2.15
C PRO A 436 6.11 -16.64 -1.19
N LEU A 437 6.22 -15.33 -0.99
CA LEU A 437 7.15 -14.69 -0.05
C LEU A 437 6.46 -14.26 1.26
N GLY A 438 5.13 -14.40 1.36
CA GLY A 438 4.36 -13.87 2.49
C GLY A 438 4.30 -12.34 2.55
N ILE A 439 4.76 -11.64 1.51
CA ILE A 439 4.78 -10.18 1.42
C ILE A 439 3.41 -9.63 0.99
N LYS A 440 3.14 -8.38 1.33
CA LYS A 440 2.03 -7.56 0.83
C LYS A 440 2.59 -6.30 0.16
N GLY A 441 1.75 -5.56 -0.58
CA GLY A 441 2.12 -4.25 -1.09
C GLY A 441 2.35 -3.23 0.04
N CYS A 442 3.23 -2.26 -0.16
CA CYS A 442 3.51 -1.19 0.82
C CYS A 442 3.58 0.21 0.20
N GLY A 443 3.46 0.29 -1.12
CA GLY A 443 3.81 1.46 -1.89
C GLY A 443 2.83 2.61 -1.70
N GLU A 444 1.59 2.41 -1.27
CA GLU A 444 0.55 3.45 -1.33
C GLU A 444 -0.07 3.81 0.03
N ALA A 445 0.16 2.98 1.06
CA ALA A 445 -0.40 3.07 2.41
C ALA A 445 -0.43 4.49 3.00
N GLY A 446 0.70 5.20 2.97
CA GLY A 446 0.79 6.55 3.53
C GLY A 446 -0.20 7.54 2.91
N ALA A 447 -0.35 7.51 1.58
CA ALA A 447 -1.27 8.41 0.88
C ALA A 447 -2.74 8.00 1.06
N ILE A 448 -2.99 6.72 1.36
CA ILE A 448 -4.33 6.18 1.62
C ILE A 448 -4.83 6.62 3.00
N SER A 449 -4.01 6.46 4.03
CA SER A 449 -4.45 6.65 5.42
C SER A 449 -4.32 8.09 5.91
N ALA A 450 -3.30 8.83 5.45
CA ALA A 450 -3.01 10.16 5.97
C ALA A 450 -4.12 11.20 5.81
N PRO A 451 -4.85 11.28 4.68
CA PRO A 451 -5.94 12.24 4.54
C PRO A 451 -7.00 12.10 5.64
N ALA A 452 -7.41 10.86 5.93
CA ALA A 452 -8.39 10.57 6.96
C ALA A 452 -7.86 10.88 8.37
N ALA A 453 -6.64 10.44 8.69
CA ALA A 453 -6.05 10.68 10.01
C ALA A 453 -5.93 12.19 10.32
N VAL A 454 -5.46 12.98 9.36
CA VAL A 454 -5.33 14.44 9.51
C VAL A 454 -6.70 15.10 9.64
N MET A 455 -7.66 14.75 8.79
CA MET A 455 -8.99 15.36 8.87
C MET A 455 -9.73 14.98 10.14
N ASN A 456 -9.64 13.73 10.61
CA ASN A 456 -10.19 13.30 11.90
C ASN A 456 -9.56 14.07 13.07
N ALA A 457 -8.25 14.38 13.01
CA ALA A 457 -7.60 15.18 14.05
C ALA A 457 -8.10 16.63 14.03
N ILE A 458 -8.30 17.21 12.85
CA ILE A 458 -8.84 18.57 12.70
C ILE A 458 -10.27 18.64 13.22
N THR A 459 -11.11 17.65 12.91
CA THR A 459 -12.51 17.65 13.38
C THR A 459 -12.60 17.35 14.88
N ASP A 460 -11.67 16.57 15.45
CA ASP A 460 -11.52 16.45 16.92
C ASP A 460 -11.23 17.79 17.59
N ALA A 461 -10.32 18.58 17.01
CA ALA A 461 -9.93 19.87 17.56
C ALA A 461 -11.07 20.90 17.45
N LEU A 462 -11.80 20.91 16.32
CA LEU A 462 -12.83 21.90 16.02
C LEU A 462 -14.22 21.53 16.54
N GLY A 463 -14.49 20.25 16.79
CA GLY A 463 -15.82 19.75 17.13
C GLY A 463 -16.84 19.88 15.99
N ASP A 464 -16.38 19.86 14.73
CA ASP A 464 -17.22 19.97 13.54
C ASP A 464 -16.74 19.01 12.44
N GLU A 465 -17.59 18.06 12.07
CA GLU A 465 -17.29 17.01 11.10
C GLU A 465 -17.46 17.44 9.62
N THR A 466 -17.92 18.67 9.37
CA THR A 466 -18.32 19.10 8.02
C THR A 466 -17.20 19.76 7.21
N ILE A 467 -16.07 20.09 7.84
CA ILE A 467 -14.92 20.72 7.17
C ILE A 467 -14.37 19.82 6.06
N GLN A 468 -14.12 20.41 4.89
CA GLN A 468 -13.68 19.72 3.67
C GLN A 468 -12.22 20.00 3.33
N MET A 469 -11.53 19.00 2.78
CA MET A 469 -10.18 19.14 2.21
C MET A 469 -10.14 20.13 1.03
N PRO A 470 -8.96 20.70 0.71
CA PRO A 470 -7.87 20.89 1.65
C PRO A 470 -8.33 21.81 2.78
N ALA A 471 -8.01 21.47 4.03
CA ALA A 471 -8.32 22.23 5.24
C ALA A 471 -7.32 23.40 5.40
N THR A 472 -7.32 24.29 4.41
CA THR A 472 -6.49 25.50 4.39
C THR A 472 -6.69 26.35 5.65
N PRO A 473 -5.72 27.19 6.05
CA PRO A 473 -5.86 28.04 7.23
C PRO A 473 -7.13 28.90 7.22
N GLN A 474 -7.50 29.45 6.06
CA GLN A 474 -8.72 30.23 5.92
C GLN A 474 -9.99 29.42 6.25
N LYS A 475 -10.08 28.16 5.79
CA LYS A 475 -11.22 27.29 6.12
C LYS A 475 -11.21 26.96 7.60
N VAL A 476 -10.09 26.50 8.14
CA VAL A 476 -9.95 26.12 9.56
C VAL A 476 -10.33 27.29 10.47
N TRP A 477 -9.84 28.50 10.19
CA TRP A 477 -10.19 29.71 10.91
C TRP A 477 -11.71 29.93 10.95
N LYS A 478 -12.41 29.86 9.80
CA LYS A 478 -13.88 30.04 9.73
C LYS A 478 -14.62 29.04 10.63
N TYR A 479 -14.12 27.80 10.74
CA TYR A 479 -14.70 26.78 11.61
C TYR A 479 -14.36 27.04 13.09
N ALA A 480 -13.12 27.40 13.39
CA ALA A 480 -12.69 27.72 14.75
C ALA A 480 -13.50 28.89 15.35
N GLN A 481 -13.80 29.92 14.56
CA GLN A 481 -14.63 31.05 15.01
C GLN A 481 -16.07 30.64 15.38
N LYS A 482 -16.65 29.64 14.70
CA LYS A 482 -17.95 29.07 15.08
C LYS A 482 -17.88 28.32 16.41
N ALA A 483 -16.81 27.56 16.62
CA ALA A 483 -16.59 26.80 17.85
C ALA A 483 -16.39 27.73 19.07
N VAL A 484 -15.56 28.76 18.93
CA VAL A 484 -15.33 29.78 19.97
C VAL A 484 -16.63 30.50 20.35
N THR A 485 -17.47 30.83 19.36
CA THR A 485 -18.76 31.49 19.62
C THR A 485 -19.73 30.61 20.42
N ARG A 486 -19.68 29.28 20.26
CA ARG A 486 -20.50 28.34 21.05
C ARG A 486 -20.04 28.27 22.51
N GLN A 487 -18.74 28.22 22.76
CA GLN A 487 -18.19 28.17 24.13
C GLN A 487 -18.41 29.47 24.93
N ALA A 488 -18.53 30.62 24.26
CA ALA A 488 -18.84 31.89 24.93
C ALA A 488 -20.33 32.06 25.27
N ALA A 489 -21.21 31.19 24.75
CA ALA A 489 -22.66 31.27 24.93
C ALA A 489 -23.20 30.27 25.98
N GLU A 490 -22.37 29.34 26.46
CA GLU A 490 -22.60 28.43 27.59
C GLU A 490 -21.91 28.97 28.85
#